data_AF-A0A3D3PBT5-F1
#
_entry.id   AF-A0A3D3PBT5-F1
#
_cell.length_a   1.000
_cell.length_b   1.000
_cell.length_c   1.000
_cell.angle_alpha   90.00
_cell.angle_beta   90.00
_cell.angle_gamma   90.00
#
_symmetry.space_group_name_H-M   'P 1'
#
loop_
_entity.id
_entity.type
_entity.pdbx_description
1 polymer ?
#
loop_
_entity_poly.entity_id
_entity_poly.type
_entity_poly.pdbx_seq_one_letter_code
_entity_poly.pdbx_strand_id
1 'polypeptide(L)'
;MKSLNHEYYYKGHCQDLEIRLKQHNSGMTVSIRPYLPFEVVYFETFDTEAEAVLREKYFKTPRGRVFLKSKLSRYPPTEVIRAGFNARPADAVDGPDRLIKSDWDRIPARLYLPDSKTTMT
;
A
#
# COMPACT_ATOMS: atom_id res chain seq x y z
N MET A 1 7.91 -5.35 1.68
CA MET A 1 8.48 -3.99 1.85
C MET A 1 8.39 -3.25 0.53
N LYS A 2 8.15 -1.93 0.55
CA LYS A 2 8.11 -1.07 -0.64
C LYS A 2 9.27 -0.08 -0.57
N SER A 3 9.88 0.22 -1.71
CA SER A 3 10.76 1.38 -1.83
C SER A 3 9.93 2.67 -1.74
N LEU A 4 10.42 3.65 -0.99
CA LEU A 4 9.80 4.96 -0.92
C LEU A 4 9.98 5.77 -2.21
N ASN A 5 11.08 5.53 -2.93
CA ASN A 5 11.49 6.32 -4.09
C ASN A 5 11.19 5.64 -5.42
N HIS A 6 10.86 4.36 -5.41
CA HIS A 6 10.70 3.55 -6.62
C HIS A 6 9.45 2.68 -6.56
N GLU A 7 8.90 2.34 -7.72
CA GLU A 7 7.87 1.30 -7.88
C GLU A 7 8.48 -0.11 -7.74
N TYR A 8 9.16 -0.34 -6.62
CA TYR A 8 9.84 -1.59 -6.31
C TYR A 8 9.30 -2.18 -5.01
N TYR A 9 8.92 -3.45 -5.08
CA TYR A 9 8.39 -4.21 -3.96
C TYR A 9 9.27 -5.42 -3.68
N TYR A 10 9.87 -5.43 -2.49
CA TYR A 10 10.53 -6.60 -1.94
C TYR A 10 9.52 -7.54 -1.29
N LYS A 11 9.64 -8.84 -1.61
CA LYS A 11 8.86 -9.94 -1.02
C LYS A 11 9.84 -10.97 -0.45
N GLY A 12 9.66 -11.33 0.82
CA GLY A 12 10.49 -12.29 1.53
C GLY A 12 9.88 -12.64 2.89
N HIS A 13 10.23 -13.79 3.44
CA HIS A 13 10.00 -14.14 4.83
C HIS A 13 11.21 -13.75 5.70
N CYS A 14 10.97 -13.65 7.01
CA CYS A 14 11.96 -13.45 8.05
C CYS A 14 11.38 -13.84 9.40
N GLN A 15 12.23 -14.14 10.37
CA GLN A 15 11.82 -14.35 11.77
C GLN A 15 11.54 -13.02 12.48
N ASP A 16 12.39 -12.01 12.24
CA ASP A 16 12.27 -10.69 12.84
C ASP A 16 12.17 -9.61 11.75
N LEU A 17 11.05 -8.89 11.76
CA LEU A 17 10.73 -7.87 10.76
C LEU A 17 11.56 -6.60 10.93
N GLU A 18 11.88 -6.20 12.15
CA GLU A 18 12.66 -5.00 12.43
C GLU A 18 14.12 -5.17 12.01
N ILE A 19 14.71 -6.32 12.36
CA ILE A 19 16.07 -6.68 11.95
C ILE A 19 16.14 -6.73 10.42
N ARG A 20 15.15 -7.35 9.77
CA ARG A 20 15.07 -7.42 8.31
C ARG A 20 15.00 -6.03 7.69
N LEU A 21 14.17 -5.15 8.21
CA LEU A 21 14.05 -3.78 7.70
C LEU A 21 15.37 -3.01 7.83
N LYS A 22 16.03 -3.10 9.00
CA LYS A 22 17.34 -2.49 9.25
C LYS A 22 18.41 -3.03 8.30
N GLN A 23 18.44 -4.34 8.06
CA GLN A 23 19.37 -4.97 7.12
C GLN A 23 19.15 -4.55 5.67
N HIS A 24 17.89 -4.43 5.22
CA HIS A 24 17.60 -3.94 3.88
C HIS A 24 18.01 -2.47 3.74
N ASN A 25 17.69 -1.66 4.75
CA ASN A 25 18.03 -0.23 4.78
C ASN A 25 19.51 0.09 5.02
N SER A 26 20.32 -0.86 5.49
CA SER A 26 21.77 -0.66 5.67
C SER A 26 22.52 -0.56 4.33
N GLY A 27 21.90 -0.99 3.22
CA GLY A 27 22.50 -0.94 1.89
C GLY A 27 23.65 -1.92 1.65
N MET A 28 23.80 -2.93 2.52
CA MET A 28 24.81 -3.99 2.38
C MET A 28 24.57 -4.89 1.17
N THR A 29 23.34 -4.97 0.67
CA THR A 29 22.98 -5.79 -0.49
C THR A 29 22.96 -4.95 -1.76
N VAL A 30 23.91 -5.22 -2.67
CA VAL A 30 24.15 -4.42 -3.89
C VAL A 30 22.91 -4.33 -4.78
N SER A 31 22.16 -5.42 -4.94
CA SER A 31 20.99 -5.48 -5.82
C SER A 31 19.80 -4.66 -5.35
N ILE A 32 19.67 -4.43 -4.03
CA ILE A 32 18.57 -3.65 -3.43
C ILE A 32 18.97 -2.21 -3.11
N ARG A 33 20.28 -1.92 -3.04
CA ARG A 33 20.82 -0.62 -2.68
C ARG A 33 20.26 0.55 -3.51
N PRO A 34 20.01 0.41 -4.84
CA PRO A 34 19.39 1.48 -5.62
C PRO A 34 17.96 1.83 -5.18
N TYR A 35 17.27 0.91 -4.50
CA TYR A 35 15.86 1.02 -4.13
C TYR A 35 15.65 1.48 -2.68
N LEU A 36 16.70 1.88 -1.98
CA LEU A 36 16.59 2.46 -0.64
C LEU A 36 15.92 3.85 -0.69
N PRO A 37 15.22 4.27 0.39
CA PRO A 37 14.89 3.52 1.59
C PRO A 37 13.62 2.65 1.43
N PHE A 38 13.53 1.59 2.22
CA PHE A 38 12.40 0.68 2.29
C PHE A 38 11.51 0.94 3.51
N GLU A 39 10.20 0.73 3.33
CA GLU A 39 9.18 0.70 4.37
C GLU A 39 8.38 -0.62 4.36
N VAL A 40 7.82 -0.99 5.51
CA VAL A 40 6.94 -2.16 5.64
C VAL A 40 5.50 -1.75 5.32
N VAL A 41 5.01 -2.15 4.14
CA VAL A 41 3.63 -1.89 3.70
C VAL A 41 2.66 -3.05 3.98
N TYR A 42 3.19 -4.26 4.17
CA TYR A 42 2.40 -5.47 4.38
C TYR A 42 3.27 -6.55 5.00
N PHE A 43 2.73 -7.25 5.99
CA PHE A 43 3.31 -8.46 6.56
C PHE A 43 2.19 -9.40 7.04
N GLU A 44 2.51 -10.69 7.11
CA GLU A 44 1.67 -11.73 7.69
C GLU A 44 2.57 -12.57 8.61
N THR A 45 2.03 -13.05 9.73
CA THR A 45 2.73 -13.92 10.68
C THR A 45 2.23 -15.35 10.54
N PHE A 46 3.12 -16.32 10.75
CA PHE A 46 2.83 -17.75 10.65
C PHE A 46 3.47 -18.49 11.82
N ASP A 47 2.88 -19.60 12.23
CA ASP A 47 3.41 -20.42 13.31
C ASP A 47 4.61 -21.25 12.84
N THR A 48 4.64 -21.62 11.55
CA THR A 48 5.72 -22.41 10.96
C THR A 48 6.44 -21.69 9.82
N GLU A 49 7.74 -21.93 9.69
CA GLU A 49 8.54 -21.43 8.57
C GLU A 49 8.02 -21.97 7.23
N ALA A 50 7.55 -23.22 7.20
CA ALA A 50 7.02 -23.85 5.99
C ALA A 50 5.81 -23.08 5.43
N GLU A 51 4.87 -22.67 6.30
CA GLU A 51 3.71 -21.86 5.91
C GLU A 51 4.13 -20.48 5.39
N ALA A 52 5.06 -19.81 6.08
CA ALA A 52 5.60 -18.52 5.64
C ALA A 52 6.25 -18.61 4.25
N VAL A 53 7.04 -19.66 4.01
CA VAL A 53 7.69 -19.92 2.71
C VAL A 53 6.65 -20.23 1.63
N LEU A 54 5.63 -21.04 1.92
CA LEU A 54 4.54 -21.32 0.98
C LEU A 54 3.77 -20.04 0.62
N ARG A 55 3.52 -19.18 1.61
CA ARG A 55 2.87 -17.88 1.37
C ARG A 55 3.72 -16.94 0.54
N GLU A 56 5.02 -16.85 0.82
CA GLU A 56 5.95 -16.06 0.01
C GLU A 56 5.96 -16.55 -1.45
N LYS A 57 6.02 -17.87 -1.66
CA LYS A 57 5.95 -18.46 -3.01
C LYS A 57 4.66 -18.04 -3.70
N TYR A 58 3.52 -18.10 -3.02
CA TYR A 58 2.25 -17.59 -3.56
C TYR A 58 2.35 -16.12 -3.96
N PHE A 59 2.90 -15.25 -3.13
CA PHE A 59 3.05 -13.81 -3.44
C PHE A 59 3.94 -13.50 -4.65
N LYS A 60 4.85 -14.41 -5.01
CA LYS A 60 5.67 -14.27 -6.23
C LYS A 60 4.91 -14.68 -7.51
N THR A 61 3.80 -15.43 -7.39
CA THR A 61 2.96 -15.79 -8.54
C THR A 61 2.19 -14.59 -9.10
N PRO A 62 1.68 -14.65 -10.36
CA PRO A 62 0.82 -13.60 -10.91
C PRO A 62 -0.44 -13.34 -10.07
N ARG A 63 -1.09 -14.40 -9.58
CA ARG A 63 -2.28 -14.30 -8.72
C ARG A 63 -1.95 -13.63 -7.39
N GLY A 64 -0.83 -14.01 -6.77
CA GLY A 64 -0.36 -13.37 -5.54
C GLY A 64 -0.03 -11.89 -5.74
N ARG A 65 0.52 -11.50 -6.91
CA ARG A 65 0.73 -10.08 -7.25
C ARG A 65 -0.57 -9.30 -7.37
N VAL A 66 -1.61 -9.87 -7.98
CA VAL A 66 -2.94 -9.25 -8.04
C VAL A 66 -3.55 -9.11 -6.64
N PHE A 67 -3.42 -10.14 -5.80
CA PHE A 67 -3.85 -10.10 -4.41
C PHE A 67 -3.14 -9.00 -3.61
N LEU A 68 -1.81 -8.89 -3.73
CA LEU A 68 -1.07 -7.82 -3.06
C LEU A 68 -1.47 -6.44 -3.58
N LYS A 69 -1.67 -6.29 -4.90
CA LYS A 69 -2.13 -5.02 -5.47
C LYS A 69 -3.49 -4.62 -4.91
N SER A 70 -4.44 -5.55 -4.77
CA SER A 70 -5.76 -5.26 -4.21
C SER A 70 -5.74 -4.97 -2.70
N LYS A 71 -4.83 -5.60 -1.95
CA LYS A 71 -4.62 -5.31 -0.53
C LYS A 71 -4.00 -3.92 -0.33
N LEU A 72 -2.98 -3.59 -1.11
CA LEU A 72 -2.27 -2.31 -1.03
C LEU A 72 -3.09 -1.15 -1.61
N SER A 73 -3.97 -1.40 -2.59
CA SER A 73 -4.86 -0.36 -3.14
C SER A 73 -6.02 0.01 -2.21
N ARG A 74 -6.35 -0.85 -1.24
CA ARG A 74 -7.38 -0.59 -0.21
C ARG A 74 -6.84 0.15 1.00
N TYR A 75 -5.51 0.27 1.12
CA TYR A 75 -4.92 1.24 2.02
C TYR A 75 -5.10 2.60 1.33
N PRO A 76 -5.78 3.60 1.94
CA PRO A 76 -5.66 4.94 1.39
C PRO A 76 -4.16 5.27 1.38
N PRO A 77 -3.62 5.85 0.31
CA PRO A 77 -2.38 6.61 0.42
C PRO A 77 -2.66 7.58 1.56
N THR A 78 -1.96 7.46 2.69
CA THR A 78 -2.10 8.40 3.79
C THR A 78 -1.81 9.77 3.18
N GLU A 79 -2.84 10.56 2.91
CA GLU A 79 -2.70 11.91 2.42
C GLU A 79 -1.81 12.66 3.42
N VAL A 80 -0.97 13.59 2.95
CA VAL A 80 -0.03 14.39 3.76
C VAL A 80 1.21 13.57 4.18
N ILE A 81 2.36 13.62 3.51
CA ILE A 81 3.39 14.68 3.55
C ILE A 81 4.24 14.58 2.27
N ARG A 82 3.88 15.31 1.22
CA ARG A 82 4.80 15.89 0.24
C ARG A 82 3.98 16.85 -0.60
N ALA A 83 3.91 18.07 -0.12
CA ALA A 83 3.45 19.20 -0.90
C ALA A 83 4.10 19.17 -2.30
N GLY A 84 3.27 19.27 -3.36
CA GLY A 84 3.75 19.74 -4.66
C GLY A 84 3.91 18.73 -5.80
N PHE A 85 3.05 17.73 -5.96
CA PHE A 85 2.86 17.11 -7.29
C PHE A 85 1.38 17.09 -7.66
N ASN A 86 1.01 18.01 -8.55
CA ASN A 86 -0.27 17.97 -9.25
C ASN A 86 -0.40 16.66 -10.06
N ALA A 87 -1.64 16.14 -10.08
CA ALA A 87 -2.23 15.24 -11.09
C ALA A 87 -2.08 13.71 -10.89
N ARG A 88 -3.15 13.06 -10.39
CA ARG A 88 -4.32 12.56 -11.15
C ARG A 88 -5.31 11.90 -10.15
N PRO A 89 -6.61 12.24 -10.14
CA PRO A 89 -7.59 11.50 -9.35
C PRO A 89 -7.92 10.13 -9.98
N ALA A 90 -8.38 9.22 -9.13
CA ALA A 90 -8.43 7.78 -9.34
C ALA A 90 -9.67 7.26 -10.08
N ASP A 91 -10.39 8.12 -10.81
CA ASP A 91 -11.67 7.83 -11.45
C ASP A 91 -11.63 7.89 -13.00
N ALA A 92 -10.45 7.77 -13.60
CA ALA A 92 -10.32 7.53 -15.04
C ALA A 92 -10.85 6.13 -15.41
N VAL A 93 -12.18 6.04 -15.61
CA VAL A 93 -12.84 4.92 -16.28
C VAL A 93 -12.44 4.96 -17.76
N ASP A 94 -12.00 3.82 -18.29
CA ASP A 94 -11.75 3.65 -19.72
C ASP A 94 -13.08 3.75 -20.51
N GLY A 95 -13.42 4.98 -20.94
CA GLY A 95 -14.33 5.36 -22.04
C GLY A 95 -15.83 5.03 -21.90
N PRO A 96 -16.71 5.50 -22.81
CA PRO A 96 -16.50 6.39 -23.95
C PRO A 96 -17.31 7.72 -23.88
N ASP A 97 -16.82 8.73 -24.59
CA ASP A 97 -17.54 9.90 -25.11
C ASP A 97 -18.19 10.96 -24.15
N ARG A 98 -17.91 12.21 -24.56
CA ARG A 98 -18.43 13.53 -24.16
C ARG A 98 -19.72 13.57 -23.33
N LEU A 99 -19.64 14.15 -22.12
CA LEU A 99 -20.75 14.91 -21.52
C LEU A 99 -20.24 16.17 -20.78
N ILE A 100 -21.12 17.17 -20.73
CA ILE A 100 -20.88 18.62 -20.64
C ILE A 100 -21.01 19.14 -19.20
N LYS A 101 -20.37 20.28 -18.93
CA LYS A 101 -19.98 20.85 -17.62
C LYS A 101 -21.10 21.43 -16.72
N SER A 102 -22.28 20.81 -16.60
CA SER A 102 -23.45 21.46 -15.94
C SER A 102 -24.14 20.75 -14.77
N ASP A 103 -23.67 19.60 -14.28
CA ASP A 103 -24.42 18.83 -13.26
C ASP A 103 -23.77 18.74 -11.86
N TRP A 104 -22.83 19.61 -11.53
CA TRP A 104 -22.13 19.60 -10.22
C TRP A 104 -22.99 20.09 -9.01
N ASP A 105 -24.20 20.59 -9.23
CA ASP A 105 -25.03 21.22 -8.18
C ASP A 105 -26.11 20.31 -7.56
N ARG A 106 -25.96 18.97 -7.59
CA ARG A 106 -27.05 18.04 -7.19
C ARG A 106 -26.75 16.99 -6.09
N ILE A 107 -25.65 17.08 -5.33
CA ILE A 107 -25.40 16.10 -4.25
C ILE A 107 -25.62 16.75 -2.86
N PRO A 108 -26.59 16.29 -2.05
CA PRO A 108 -26.83 16.85 -0.73
C PRO A 108 -25.76 16.42 0.30
N ALA A 109 -25.26 17.40 1.06
CA ALA A 109 -24.28 17.25 2.11
C ALA A 109 -24.88 16.60 3.37
N ARG A 110 -24.99 15.26 3.43
CA ARG A 110 -25.25 14.54 4.69
C ARG A 110 -24.96 13.05 4.57
N LEU A 111 -23.78 12.58 5.00
CA LEU A 111 -23.66 11.26 5.65
C LEU A 111 -22.35 11.10 6.47
N TYR A 112 -22.52 11.27 7.79
CA TYR A 112 -21.86 10.59 8.92
C TYR A 112 -20.39 10.84 9.29
N LEU A 113 -20.23 11.59 10.38
CA LEU A 113 -19.14 11.51 11.37
C LEU A 113 -19.46 10.37 12.37
N PRO A 114 -18.50 9.56 12.84
CA PRO A 114 -18.70 8.70 14.00
C PRO A 114 -18.43 9.45 15.32
N ASP A 115 -19.43 9.45 16.20
CA ASP A 115 -19.38 10.01 17.55
C ASP A 115 -18.37 9.27 18.44
N SER A 116 -17.47 10.01 19.08
CA SER A 116 -16.69 9.53 20.22
C SER A 116 -17.10 10.31 21.46
N LYS A 117 -17.76 9.64 22.41
CA LYS A 117 -17.80 9.92 23.86
C LYS A 117 -18.76 8.96 24.56
N THR A 118 -18.23 7.83 25.01
CA THR A 118 -18.79 7.09 26.15
C THR A 118 -17.79 7.22 27.29
N THR A 119 -18.10 8.09 28.24
CA THR A 119 -17.40 8.19 29.52
C THR A 119 -17.98 7.12 30.45
N MET A 120 -17.14 6.25 31.00
CA MET A 120 -17.44 5.39 32.15
C MET A 120 -16.78 6.01 33.38
N THR A 121 -17.60 6.57 34.27
CA THR A 121 -17.57 6.48 35.76
C THR A 121 -18.50 7.54 36.34
#